data_AF-A0A932I800-F1
#
_entry.id   AF-A0A932I800-F1
#
_cell.length_a   1.000
_cell.length_b   1.000
_cell.length_c   1.000
_cell.angle_alpha   90.00
_cell.angle_beta   90.00
_cell.angle_gamma   90.00
#
_symmetry.space_group_name_H-M   'P 1'
#
loop_
_entity.id
_entity.type
_entity.pdbx_description
1 polymer ?
#
loop_
_entity_poly.entity_id
_entity_poly.type
_entity_poly.pdbx_seq_one_letter_code
_entity_poly.pdbx_strand_id
1 'polypeptide(L)' 'MFSQQQLSRIIVIGFMVLVGYALAKAFYHNSILGIILGFTSLGAGVYFLHLMVKAKEELETEERA' A
#
# COMPACT_ATOMS: atom_id res chain seq x y z
N MET A 1 -10.15 19.41 -9.54
CA MET A 1 -9.57 19.08 -8.22
C MET A 1 -9.71 17.58 -8.03
N PHE A 2 -8.66 16.80 -8.30
CA PHE A 2 -8.67 15.39 -7.92
C PHE A 2 -8.73 15.36 -6.39
N SER A 3 -9.84 14.86 -5.85
CA SER A 3 -9.98 14.64 -4.40
C SER A 3 -8.78 13.81 -3.97
N GLN A 4 -8.11 14.22 -2.89
CA GLN A 4 -6.97 13.50 -2.31
C GLN A 4 -7.27 11.99 -2.16
N GLN A 5 -8.53 11.64 -1.91
CA GLN A 5 -9.00 10.26 -1.82
C GLN A 5 -8.85 9.47 -3.13
N GLN A 6 -9.09 10.09 -4.29
CA GLN A 6 -8.93 9.42 -5.59
C GLN A 6 -7.45 9.16 -5.90
N LEU A 7 -6.57 10.09 -5.55
CA LEU A 7 -5.13 9.93 -5.74
C LEU A 7 -4.56 8.83 -4.84
N SER A 8 -4.90 8.83 -3.55
CA SER A 8 -4.48 7.76 -2.63
C SER A 8 -4.99 6.39 -3.08
N ARG A 9 -6.24 6.31 -3.56
CA ARG A 9 -6.82 5.05 -4.06
C ARG A 9 -6.11 4.52 -5.30
N ILE A 10 -5.75 5.40 -6.24
CA ILE A 10 -4.98 5.02 -7.44
C ILE A 10 -3.57 4.55 -7.07
N ILE A 11 -2.89 5.25 -6.15
CA ILE A 11 -1.56 4.86 -5.68
C ILE A 11 -1.60 3.49 -5.03
N VAL A 12 -2.59 3.24 -4.17
CA VAL A 12 -2.76 1.94 -3.49
C VAL A 12 -3.02 0.83 -4.49
N ILE A 13 -3.95 1.04 -5.44
CA ILE A 13 -4.27 0.03 -6.46
C ILE A 13 -3.04 -0.25 -7.33
N GLY A 14 -2.33 0.79 -7.79
CA GLY A 14 -1.11 0.64 -8.59
C GLY A 14 -0.01 -0.10 -7.82
N PHE A 15 0.19 0.23 -6.55
CA PHE A 15 1.14 -0.46 -5.68
C PHE A 15 0.78 -1.94 -5.50
N MET A 16 -0.50 -2.25 -5.24
CA MET A 16 -0.97 -3.60 -5.01
C MET A 16 -0.78 -4.51 -6.25
N VAL A 17 -0.99 -3.95 -7.45
CA VAL A 17 -0.73 -4.66 -8.73
C VAL A 17 0.75 -4.91 -8.94
N LEU A 18 1.62 -3.92 -8.69
CA LEU A 18 3.07 -4.06 -8.83
C LEU A 18 3.65 -5.09 -7.85
N VAL A 19 3.21 -5.05 -6.58
CA VAL A 19 3.62 -6.02 -5.55
C VAL A 19 3.14 -7.42 -5.91
N GLY A 20 1.89 -7.57 -6.38
CA GLY A 20 1.36 -8.85 -6.85
C GLY A 20 2.15 -9.45 -8.01
N TYR A 21 2.52 -8.62 -8.99
CA TYR A 21 3.37 -9.05 -10.11
C TYR A 21 4.78 -9.47 -9.66
N ALA A 22 5.39 -8.69 -8.74
CA ALA A 22 6.70 -9.01 -8.19
C ALA A 22 6.69 -10.34 -7.42
N LEU A 23 5.65 -10.58 -6.60
CA LEU A 23 5.43 -11.85 -5.91
C LEU A 23 5.26 -13.00 -6.90
N ALA A 24 4.38 -12.86 -7.90
CA ALA A 24 4.16 -13.91 -8.90
C ALA A 24 5.46 -14.27 -9.65
N LYS A 25 6.27 -13.27 -10.01
CA LYS A 25 7.56 -13.48 -10.68
C LYS A 25 8.60 -14.14 -9.77
N ALA A 26 8.60 -13.79 -8.48
CA ALA A 26 9.48 -14.38 -7.48
C ALA A 26 9.16 -15.86 -7.23
N PHE A 27 7.87 -16.20 -7.15
CA PHE A 27 7.41 -17.59 -7.08
C PHE A 27 7.79 -18.38 -8.34
N TYR A 28 7.66 -17.78 -9.53
CA TYR A 28 8.03 -18.44 -10.79
C TYR A 28 9.53 -18.78 -10.87
N HIS A 29 10.41 -17.92 -10.36
CA HIS A 29 11.87 -18.17 -10.34
C HIS A 29 12.34 -18.91 -9.08
N ASN A 30 11.42 -19.35 -8.21
CA ASN A 30 11.70 -19.97 -6.91
C ASN A 30 12.70 -19.17 -6.05
N SER A 31 12.67 -17.84 -6.18
CA SER A 31 13.58 -16.93 -5.50
C SER A 31 13.06 -16.64 -4.09
N ILE A 32 13.60 -17.34 -3.11
CA ILE A 32 13.25 -17.18 -1.68
C ILE A 32 13.38 -15.71 -1.26
N LEU A 33 14.45 -15.03 -1.68
CA LEU A 33 14.65 -13.60 -1.40
C LEU A 33 13.56 -12.72 -2.02
N GLY A 34 13.14 -13.00 -3.25
CA GLY A 34 12.07 -12.26 -3.91
C GLY A 34 10.73 -12.45 -3.21
N ILE A 35 10.46 -13.65 -2.68
CA ILE A 35 9.25 -13.94 -1.91
C ILE A 35 9.27 -13.18 -0.58
N ILE A 36 10.38 -13.23 0.16
CA ILE A 36 10.54 -12.50 1.43
C ILE A 36 10.38 -11.00 1.21
N LEU A 37 11.09 -10.42 0.23
CA LEU A 37 10.99 -9.00 -0.10
C LEU A 37 9.58 -8.62 -0.57
N GLY A 38 8.91 -9.51 -1.31
CA GLY A 38 7.52 -9.37 -1.70
C GLY A 38 6.58 -9.27 -0.50
N PHE A 39 6.72 -10.18 0.47
CA PHE A 39 5.94 -10.14 1.72
C PHE A 39 6.26 -8.92 2.57
N THR A 40 7.53 -8.53 2.71
CA THR A 40 7.93 -7.31 3.42
C THR A 40 7.32 -6.07 2.76
N SER A 41 7.34 -5.99 1.43
CA SER A 41 6.73 -4.90 0.67
C SER A 41 5.20 -4.86 0.84
N LEU A 42 4.55 -6.02 0.84
CA LEU A 42 3.11 -6.14 1.07
C LEU A 42 2.74 -5.70 2.49
N GLY A 43 3.50 -6.11 3.50
CA GLY A 43 3.35 -5.67 4.88
C GLY A 43 3.54 -4.16 5.05
N ALA A 44 4.57 -3.59 4.40
CA ALA A 44 4.80 -2.14 4.40
C ALA A 44 3.66 -1.38 3.72
N GLY A 45 3.10 -1.91 2.63
CA GLY A 45 1.95 -1.32 1.95
C GLY A 45 0.69 -1.29 2.80
N VAL A 46 0.40 -2.38 3.53
CA VAL A 46 -0.73 -2.45 4.47
C VAL A 46 -0.52 -1.47 5.63
N TYR A 47 0.70 -1.39 6.17
CA TYR A 47 1.03 -0.45 7.24
C TYR A 47 0.90 1.01 6.79
N PHE A 48 1.36 1.32 5.57
CA PHE A 48 1.20 2.65 4.98
C PHE A 48 -0.27 3.05 4.84
N LEU A 49 -1.11 2.13 4.35
CA LEU A 49 -2.56 2.32 4.30
C LEU A 49 -3.15 2.62 5.68
N HIS A 50 -2.75 1.86 6.70
CA HIS A 50 -3.20 2.08 8.07
C HIS A 50 -2.80 3.46 8.60
N LEU A 51 -1.56 3.88 8.35
CA LEU A 51 -1.07 5.23 8.69
C LEU A 51 -1.88 6.32 7.99
N MET A 52 -2.21 6.14 6.72
CA MET A 52 -3.03 7.09 5.97
C MET A 52 -4.45 7.21 6.53
N VAL A 53 -5.08 6.09 6.89
CA VAL A 53 -6.41 6.09 7.52
C VAL A 53 -6.36 6.83 8.85
N LYS A 54 -5.37 6.52 9.69
CA LYS A 54 -5.19 7.16 10.99
C LYS A 54 -4.95 8.67 10.87
N ALA A 55 -4.08 9.09 9.96
CA ALA A 55 -3.83 10.51 9.70
C ALA A 55 -5.08 11.25 9.19
N LYS A 56 -5.93 10.56 8.42
CA LYS A 56 -7.19 11.13 7.93
C LYS A 56 -8.22 11.29 9.04
N GLU A 57 -8.25 10.35 9.99
CA GLU A 57 -9.12 10.36 11.17
C GLU A 57 -8.70 11.46 12.16
N GLU A 58 -7.40 11.66 12.37
CA GLU A 58 -6.85 12.76 13.18
C GLU A 58 -7.20 14.14 12.58
N LEU A 59 -7.05 14.32 11.26
CA LEU A 59 -7.44 15.56 10.57
C LEU A 59 -8.94 15.86 10.67
N GLU A 60 -9.80 14.86 10.51
CA GLU A 60 -11.26 15.03 10.66
C GLU A 60 -11.67 15.32 12.12
N THR A 61 -10.84 14.92 13.10
CA THR A 61 -11.06 15.20 14.52
C THR A 61 -10.60 16.61 14.88
N GLU A 62 -9.49 17.09 14.32
CA GLU A 62 -9.04 18.48 14.46
C GLU A 62 -9.96 19.48 13.73
N GLU A 63 -10.56 19.12 12.58
CA GLU A 63 -11.54 19.98 11.90
C GLU A 63 -12.92 20.04 12.60
N ARG A 64 -13.20 19.08 13.50
CA ARG A 64 -14.46 19.04 14.29
C ARG A 64 -14.36 19.64 15.69
N ALA A 65 -13.16 20.00 16.16
CA ALA A 65 -12.90 20.61 17.45
C ALA A 65 -12.84 22.14 17.34
#